data_AF-A0A1H0A594-F1
#
_entry.id   AF-A0A1H0A594-F1
#
_cell.length_a   1.000
_cell.length_b   1.000
_cell.length_c   1.000
_cell.angle_alpha   90.00
_cell.angle_beta   90.00
_cell.angle_gamma   90.00
#
_symmetry.space_group_name_H-M   'P 1'
#
loop_
_entity.id
_entity.type
_entity.pdbx_description
1 polymer ?
#
loop_
_entity_poly.entity_id
_entity_poly.type
_entity_poly.pdbx_seq_one_letter_code
_entity_poly.pdbx_strand_id
1 'polypeptide(L)'
;MSHTIGNAIRGLYNAVFRPARLVTAHRQYTEGSLDTQLRQSRKLLTVYLVNLALYAGPLTLAGIGIGATVPEWLTPVVGAEPSTAVLLLGGFLENSLYLFGVTVATLFGIHFALLVTLQSRGFLRTAYSIVYSTSVYLAAIFTVVWYLTTADGVENARTFVINLQVEFIYRVIDLLGAGISFGVARPETLVPAGFSEVGGYALVALAVLLLYYLYSLYLGTRLNHDAGRFEGVVVLLVVLSLPVLYVVGSIAITMIQ
;
A
#
# COMPACT_ATOMS: atom_id res chain seq x y z
N MET A 1 -19.08 4.99 -23.85
CA MET A 1 -17.67 4.57 -23.79
C MET A 1 -16.70 5.78 -23.80
N SER A 2 -16.89 6.78 -24.68
CA SER A 2 -16.05 8.00 -24.72
C SER A 2 -16.02 8.81 -23.42
N HIS A 3 -17.17 8.93 -22.73
CA HIS A 3 -17.25 9.61 -21.43
C HIS A 3 -16.42 8.93 -20.33
N THR A 4 -16.36 7.59 -20.31
CA THR A 4 -15.62 6.83 -19.29
C THR A 4 -14.11 6.98 -19.49
N ILE A 5 -13.64 6.87 -20.74
CA ILE A 5 -12.23 7.05 -21.11
C ILE A 5 -11.79 8.50 -20.83
N GLY A 6 -12.61 9.49 -21.22
CA GLY A 6 -12.33 10.89 -20.93
C GLY A 6 -12.22 11.20 -19.44
N ASN A 7 -13.04 10.54 -18.60
CA ASN A 7 -12.96 10.68 -17.15
C ASN A 7 -11.71 10.00 -16.56
N ALA A 8 -11.30 8.84 -17.10
CA ALA A 8 -10.08 8.16 -16.68
C ALA A 8 -8.82 8.99 -17.01
N ILE A 9 -8.72 9.50 -18.24
CA ILE A 9 -7.60 10.37 -18.66
C ILE A 9 -7.55 11.64 -17.81
N ARG A 10 -8.71 12.26 -17.55
CA ARG A 10 -8.80 13.43 -16.68
C ARG A 10 -8.38 13.09 -15.24
N GLY A 11 -8.72 11.91 -14.74
CA GLY A 11 -8.28 11.40 -13.45
C GLY A 11 -6.76 11.28 -13.36
N LEU A 12 -6.13 10.66 -14.37
CA LEU A 12 -4.67 10.53 -14.47
C LEU A 12 -3.98 11.89 -14.57
N TYR A 13 -4.49 12.78 -15.43
CA TYR A 13 -3.98 14.15 -15.54
C TYR A 13 -4.05 14.88 -14.19
N ASN A 14 -5.18 14.76 -13.47
CA ASN A 14 -5.32 15.36 -12.15
C ASN A 14 -4.37 14.71 -11.13
N ALA A 15 -4.12 13.40 -11.19
CA ALA A 15 -3.17 12.76 -10.29
C ALA A 15 -1.76 13.37 -10.44
N VAL A 16 -1.30 13.57 -11.68
CA VAL A 16 0.05 14.07 -11.94
C VAL A 16 0.15 15.58 -11.73
N PHE A 17 -0.75 16.35 -12.35
CA PHE A 17 -0.61 17.80 -12.47
C PHE A 17 -1.50 18.60 -11.51
N ARG A 18 -2.54 17.99 -10.93
CA ARG A 18 -3.50 18.67 -10.04
C ARG A 18 -3.95 17.79 -8.88
N PRO A 19 -3.03 17.23 -8.06
CA PRO A 19 -3.36 16.22 -7.06
C PRO A 19 -4.41 16.71 -6.05
N ALA A 20 -4.47 18.02 -5.78
CA ALA A 20 -5.51 18.64 -4.97
C ALA A 20 -6.93 18.28 -5.42
N ARG A 21 -7.18 18.26 -6.74
CA ARG A 21 -8.50 17.96 -7.31
C ARG A 21 -8.85 16.48 -7.22
N LEU A 22 -7.85 15.60 -7.13
CA LEU A 22 -8.06 14.16 -6.96
C LEU A 22 -8.43 13.83 -5.52
N VAL A 23 -7.73 14.43 -4.56
CA VAL A 23 -7.87 14.08 -3.14
C VAL A 23 -9.02 14.78 -2.43
N THR A 24 -9.51 15.91 -2.96
CA THR A 24 -10.58 16.67 -2.30
C THR A 24 -11.92 15.94 -2.41
N ALA A 25 -12.49 15.56 -1.27
CA ALA A 25 -13.85 15.06 -1.16
C ALA A 25 -14.84 16.19 -1.48
N HIS A 26 -15.84 15.92 -2.31
CA HIS A 26 -16.87 16.93 -2.59
C HIS A 26 -17.74 17.19 -1.34
N ARG A 27 -18.28 18.41 -1.15
CA ARG A 27 -19.09 18.74 0.03
C ARG A 27 -20.30 17.82 0.25
N GLN A 28 -20.87 17.29 -0.83
CA GLN A 28 -21.95 16.29 -0.81
C GLN A 28 -21.59 14.99 -0.08
N TYR A 29 -20.30 14.72 0.20
CA TYR A 29 -19.84 13.54 0.94
C TYR A 29 -20.01 13.62 2.47
N THR A 30 -20.39 14.79 3.02
CA THR A 30 -20.43 14.98 4.49
C THR A 30 -21.71 15.58 5.05
N GLU A 31 -22.48 16.30 4.23
CA GLU A 31 -23.70 17.01 4.69
C GLU A 31 -25.00 16.36 4.19
N GLY A 32 -24.90 15.18 3.58
CA GLY A 32 -26.05 14.43 3.05
C GLY A 32 -26.74 13.55 4.10
N SER A 33 -27.99 13.16 3.81
CA SER A 33 -28.77 12.18 4.58
C SER A 33 -28.03 10.85 4.76
N LEU A 34 -28.42 10.05 5.76
CA LEU A 34 -27.86 8.70 6.01
C LEU A 34 -27.83 7.82 4.76
N ASP A 35 -28.89 7.89 3.95
CA ASP A 35 -29.00 7.19 2.67
C ASP A 35 -27.90 7.63 1.66
N THR A 36 -27.59 8.92 1.62
CA THR A 36 -26.52 9.46 0.79
C THR A 36 -25.15 8.96 1.26
N GLN A 37 -24.91 8.94 2.58
CA GLN A 37 -23.68 8.40 3.16
C GLN A 37 -23.52 6.90 2.88
N LEU A 38 -24.59 6.10 3.02
CA LEU A 38 -24.58 4.67 2.71
C LEU A 38 -24.26 4.39 1.23
N ARG A 39 -24.88 5.13 0.30
CA ARG A 39 -24.55 5.02 -1.13
C ARG A 39 -23.09 5.36 -1.41
N GLN A 40 -22.55 6.37 -0.74
CA GLN A 40 -21.14 6.76 -0.89
C GLN A 40 -20.19 5.72 -0.32
N SER A 41 -20.47 5.18 0.87
CA SER A 41 -19.71 4.08 1.46
C SER A 41 -19.68 2.86 0.54
N ARG A 42 -20.83 2.48 -0.05
CA ARG A 42 -20.89 1.40 -1.04
C ARG A 42 -20.02 1.70 -2.26
N LYS A 43 -20.08 2.92 -2.81
CA LYS A 43 -19.24 3.33 -3.94
C LYS A 43 -17.74 3.25 -3.59
N LEU A 44 -17.33 3.75 -2.43
CA LEU A 44 -15.95 3.68 -1.96
C LEU A 44 -15.50 2.23 -1.78
N LEU A 45 -16.35 1.39 -1.19
CA LEU A 45 -16.09 -0.04 -1.03
C LEU A 45 -15.90 -0.72 -2.38
N THR A 46 -16.76 -0.46 -3.37
CA THR A 46 -16.62 -1.02 -4.71
C THR A 46 -15.31 -0.59 -5.37
N VAL A 47 -14.97 0.71 -5.31
CA VAL A 47 -13.69 1.22 -5.86
C VAL A 47 -12.52 0.55 -5.15
N TYR A 48 -12.58 0.42 -3.83
CA TYR A 48 -11.54 -0.23 -3.05
C TYR A 48 -11.36 -1.71 -3.44
N LEU A 49 -12.45 -2.49 -3.50
CA LEU A 49 -12.39 -3.91 -3.84
C LEU A 49 -11.85 -4.16 -5.26
N VAL A 50 -12.23 -3.31 -6.23
CA VAL A 50 -11.70 -3.39 -7.59
C VAL A 50 -10.19 -3.13 -7.59
N ASN A 51 -9.73 -2.07 -6.92
CA ASN A 51 -8.31 -1.78 -6.81
C ASN A 51 -7.54 -2.87 -6.07
N LEU A 52 -8.11 -3.42 -5.00
CA LEU A 52 -7.53 -4.52 -4.25
C LEU A 52 -7.26 -5.71 -5.17
N ALA A 53 -8.24 -6.11 -5.98
CA ALA A 53 -8.05 -7.18 -6.96
C ALA A 53 -7.00 -6.83 -8.03
N LEU A 54 -7.00 -5.59 -8.52
CA LEU A 54 -6.02 -5.10 -9.49
C LEU A 54 -4.59 -5.06 -8.95
N TYR A 55 -4.40 -5.01 -7.63
CA TYR A 55 -3.07 -5.03 -7.00
C TYR A 55 -2.66 -6.44 -6.59
N ALA A 56 -3.55 -7.20 -5.97
CA ALA A 56 -3.28 -8.57 -5.56
C ALA A 56 -3.05 -9.49 -6.77
N GLY A 57 -3.75 -9.26 -7.89
CA GLY A 57 -3.61 -10.05 -9.11
C GLY A 57 -2.19 -10.10 -9.66
N PRO A 58 -1.56 -8.96 -10.03
CA PRO A 58 -0.19 -8.94 -10.53
C PRO A 58 0.85 -9.49 -9.54
N LEU A 59 0.69 -9.26 -8.24
CA LEU A 59 1.56 -9.84 -7.21
C LEU A 59 1.49 -11.37 -7.23
N THR A 60 0.26 -11.90 -7.26
CA THR A 60 0.01 -13.34 -7.32
C THR A 60 0.58 -13.93 -8.61
N LEU A 61 0.34 -13.30 -9.77
CA LEU A 61 0.89 -13.75 -11.05
C LEU A 61 2.43 -13.68 -11.11
N ALA A 62 3.06 -12.80 -10.34
CA ALA A 62 4.51 -12.76 -10.16
C ALA A 62 5.05 -13.83 -9.19
N GLY A 63 4.18 -14.72 -8.68
CA GLY A 63 4.55 -15.80 -7.76
C GLY A 63 4.59 -15.38 -6.28
N ILE A 64 4.27 -14.12 -5.95
CA ILE A 64 4.28 -13.64 -4.57
C ILE A 64 3.07 -14.25 -3.83
N GLY A 65 3.32 -14.91 -2.69
CA GLY A 65 2.30 -15.63 -1.92
C GLY A 65 1.89 -16.99 -2.51
N ILE A 66 2.42 -17.39 -3.67
CA ILE A 66 2.20 -18.73 -4.22
C ILE A 66 3.25 -19.67 -3.66
N GLY A 67 2.85 -20.58 -2.77
CA GLY A 67 3.73 -21.62 -2.22
C GLY A 67 4.18 -21.41 -0.76
N ALA A 68 3.74 -20.34 -0.10
CA ALA A 68 3.95 -20.12 1.33
C ALA A 68 2.95 -20.95 2.16
N THR A 69 2.96 -22.28 2.04
CA THR A 69 2.07 -23.22 2.77
C THR A 69 0.57 -22.97 2.59
N VAL A 70 -0.19 -23.96 2.09
CA VAL A 70 -1.66 -23.86 2.13
C VAL A 70 -2.07 -23.72 3.61
N PRO A 71 -2.77 -22.64 4.02
CA PRO A 71 -3.19 -22.49 5.40
C PRO A 71 -3.95 -23.74 5.88
N GLU A 72 -3.71 -24.19 7.11
CA GLU A 72 -4.31 -25.43 7.64
C GLU A 72 -5.85 -25.44 7.64
N TRP A 73 -6.48 -24.26 7.58
CA TRP A 73 -7.94 -24.16 7.46
C TRP A 73 -8.44 -24.38 6.02
N LEU A 74 -7.56 -24.33 5.02
CA LEU A 74 -7.85 -24.62 3.62
C LEU A 74 -7.48 -26.05 3.21
N THR A 75 -6.56 -26.73 3.92
CA THR A 75 -6.17 -28.12 3.60
C THR A 75 -7.35 -29.11 3.46
N PRO A 76 -8.47 -29.03 4.21
CA PRO A 76 -9.62 -29.91 4.01
C PRO A 76 -10.31 -29.73 2.64
N VAL A 77 -10.20 -28.55 2.04
CA VAL A 77 -10.83 -28.19 0.76
C VAL A 77 -9.90 -28.49 -0.42
N VAL A 78 -8.60 -28.42 -0.18
CA VAL A 78 -7.57 -28.36 -1.22
C VAL A 78 -6.88 -29.71 -1.47
N GLY A 79 -6.93 -30.62 -0.49
CA GLY A 79 -6.26 -31.92 -0.57
C GLY A 79 -4.75 -31.83 -0.33
N ALA A 80 -4.08 -32.99 -0.33
CA ALA A 80 -2.64 -33.10 -0.09
C ALA A 80 -1.77 -32.58 -1.26
N GLU A 81 -2.31 -32.62 -2.48
CA GLU A 81 -1.69 -32.07 -3.70
C GLU A 81 -2.59 -30.97 -4.29
N PRO A 82 -2.44 -29.71 -3.82
CA PRO A 82 -3.18 -28.58 -4.37
C PRO A 82 -2.98 -28.43 -5.88
N SER A 83 -4.09 -28.35 -6.63
CA SER A 83 -4.00 -27.92 -8.03
C SER A 83 -3.44 -26.50 -8.15
N THR A 84 -2.82 -26.17 -9.29
CA THR A 84 -2.28 -24.83 -9.58
C THR A 84 -3.33 -23.72 -9.40
N ALA A 85 -4.59 -24.00 -9.75
CA ALA A 85 -5.69 -23.03 -9.58
C ALA A 85 -5.93 -22.69 -8.11
N VAL A 86 -5.77 -23.66 -7.21
CA VAL A 86 -5.97 -23.47 -5.78
C VAL A 86 -4.81 -22.71 -5.14
N LEU A 87 -3.57 -22.98 -5.55
CA LEU A 87 -2.41 -22.20 -5.11
C LEU A 87 -2.51 -20.74 -5.56
N LEU A 88 -3.01 -20.52 -6.78
CA LEU A 88 -3.26 -19.18 -7.31
C LEU A 88 -4.33 -18.45 -6.50
N LEU A 89 -5.45 -19.11 -6.17
CA LEU A 89 -6.50 -18.53 -5.33
C LEU A 89 -6.02 -18.24 -3.91
N GLY A 90 -5.23 -19.14 -3.33
CA GLY A 90 -4.61 -18.97 -2.01
C GLY A 90 -3.67 -17.76 -1.98
N GLY A 91 -2.75 -17.66 -2.94
CA GLY A 91 -1.85 -16.51 -3.06
C GLY A 91 -2.59 -15.20 -3.32
N PHE A 92 -3.65 -15.23 -4.13
CA PHE A 92 -4.51 -14.05 -4.33
C PHE A 92 -5.19 -13.59 -3.05
N LEU A 93 -5.72 -14.55 -2.26
CA LEU A 93 -6.33 -14.25 -0.97
C LEU A 93 -5.31 -13.69 0.03
N GLU A 94 -4.13 -14.30 0.13
CA GLU A 94 -3.06 -13.85 1.03
C GLU A 94 -2.61 -12.42 0.69
N ASN A 95 -2.30 -12.16 -0.58
CA ASN A 95 -1.94 -10.81 -1.04
C ASN A 95 -3.08 -9.81 -0.78
N SER A 96 -4.33 -10.20 -1.03
CA SER A 96 -5.49 -9.34 -0.76
C SER A 96 -5.65 -9.01 0.72
N LEU A 97 -5.47 -9.99 1.60
CA LEU A 97 -5.54 -9.81 3.05
C LEU A 97 -4.41 -8.92 3.56
N TYR A 98 -3.19 -9.10 3.06
CA TYR A 98 -2.07 -8.25 3.39
C TYR A 98 -2.32 -6.78 3.00
N LEU A 99 -2.73 -6.55 1.74
CA LEU A 99 -3.05 -5.20 1.25
C LEU A 99 -4.24 -4.57 2.00
N PHE A 100 -5.22 -5.39 2.39
CA PHE A 100 -6.32 -4.96 3.24
C PHE A 100 -5.84 -4.53 4.62
N GLY A 101 -4.99 -5.34 5.27
CA GLY A 101 -4.39 -5.00 6.56
C GLY A 101 -3.62 -3.68 6.51
N VAL A 102 -2.77 -3.48 5.50
CA VAL A 102 -2.02 -2.23 5.31
C VAL A 102 -2.96 -1.05 5.08
N THR A 103 -4.01 -1.21 4.27
CA THR A 103 -5.00 -0.15 4.03
C THR A 103 -5.72 0.22 5.33
N VAL A 104 -6.16 -0.77 6.10
CA VAL A 104 -6.85 -0.59 7.38
C VAL A 104 -5.93 0.11 8.38
N ALA A 105 -4.69 -0.35 8.53
CA ALA A 105 -3.70 0.28 9.40
C ALA A 105 -3.44 1.75 9.00
N THR A 106 -3.35 2.03 7.70
CA THR A 106 -3.19 3.39 7.18
C THR A 106 -4.41 4.25 7.49
N LEU A 107 -5.61 3.74 7.21
CA LEU A 107 -6.88 4.42 7.48
C LEU A 107 -7.01 4.80 8.96
N PHE A 108 -6.82 3.83 9.86
CA PHE A 108 -6.92 4.04 11.29
C PHE A 108 -5.79 4.92 11.82
N GLY A 109 -4.54 4.72 11.35
CA GLY A 109 -3.40 5.55 11.74
C GLY A 109 -3.63 7.03 11.40
N ILE A 110 -4.03 7.33 10.16
CA ILE A 110 -4.34 8.71 9.75
C ILE A 110 -5.52 9.26 10.54
N HIS A 111 -6.60 8.49 10.69
CA HIS A 111 -7.79 8.98 11.39
C HIS A 111 -7.50 9.24 12.88
N PHE A 112 -6.74 8.35 13.52
CA PHE A 112 -6.30 8.50 14.90
C PHE A 112 -5.42 9.74 15.07
N ALA A 113 -4.44 9.95 14.17
CA ALA A 113 -3.62 11.16 14.19
C ALA A 113 -4.48 12.43 14.13
N LEU A 114 -5.46 12.45 13.24
CA LEU A 114 -6.42 13.56 13.10
C LEU A 114 -7.31 13.76 14.33
N LEU A 115 -7.68 12.68 15.03
CA LEU A 115 -8.41 12.76 16.30
C LEU A 115 -7.53 13.34 17.41
N VAL A 116 -6.28 12.88 17.52
CA VAL A 116 -5.32 13.36 18.53
C VAL A 116 -4.96 14.84 18.30
N THR A 117 -4.83 15.27 17.04
CA THR A 117 -4.59 16.68 16.71
C THR A 117 -5.87 17.53 16.69
N LEU A 118 -7.02 16.95 17.04
CA LEU A 118 -8.34 17.61 17.06
C LEU A 118 -8.78 18.23 15.72
N GLN A 119 -8.27 17.71 14.60
CA GLN A 119 -8.59 18.17 13.25
C GLN A 119 -9.54 17.23 12.50
N SER A 120 -9.98 16.13 13.10
CA SER A 120 -10.89 15.21 12.42
C SER A 120 -12.22 15.88 12.06
N ARG A 121 -12.68 15.60 10.83
CA ARG A 121 -13.95 16.10 10.27
C ARG A 121 -14.85 14.97 9.78
N GLY A 122 -14.67 13.80 10.39
CA GLY A 122 -15.42 12.59 10.06
C GLY A 122 -14.60 11.55 9.31
N PHE A 123 -14.91 10.30 9.60
CA PHE A 123 -14.20 9.12 9.10
C PHE A 123 -14.33 8.94 7.58
N LEU A 124 -15.49 9.23 6.99
CA LEU A 124 -15.71 9.08 5.55
C LEU A 124 -14.77 9.96 4.71
N ARG A 125 -14.35 11.12 5.24
CA ARG A 125 -13.37 11.99 4.57
C ARG A 125 -11.98 11.38 4.56
N THR A 126 -11.58 10.75 5.67
CA THR A 126 -10.34 9.99 5.75
C THR A 126 -10.40 8.79 4.80
N ALA A 127 -11.49 8.03 4.82
CA ALA A 127 -11.70 6.89 3.92
C ALA A 127 -11.65 7.28 2.43
N TYR A 128 -12.30 8.39 2.06
CA TYR A 128 -12.22 8.92 0.70
C TYR A 128 -10.77 9.25 0.30
N SER A 129 -10.05 9.96 1.17
CA SER A 129 -8.65 10.36 0.93
C SER A 129 -7.76 9.14 0.71
N ILE A 130 -7.91 8.12 1.56
CA ILE A 130 -7.15 6.87 1.45
C ILE A 130 -7.54 6.13 0.18
N VAL A 131 -8.82 5.81 -0.02
CA VAL A 131 -9.25 4.99 -1.16
C VAL A 131 -8.77 5.60 -2.47
N TYR A 132 -8.96 6.90 -2.70
CA TYR A 132 -8.55 7.52 -3.96
C TYR A 132 -7.04 7.78 -4.09
N SER A 133 -6.33 8.15 -3.02
CA SER A 133 -4.86 8.32 -3.07
C SER A 133 -4.19 6.96 -3.28
N THR A 134 -4.61 5.95 -2.52
CA THR A 134 -4.14 4.58 -2.67
C THR A 134 -4.49 4.04 -4.06
N SER A 135 -5.67 4.34 -4.61
CA SER A 135 -6.10 3.85 -5.93
C SER A 135 -5.14 4.22 -7.07
N VAL A 136 -4.60 5.43 -7.08
CA VAL A 136 -3.81 5.90 -8.23
C VAL A 136 -2.32 5.68 -8.01
N TYR A 137 -1.79 6.08 -6.86
CA TYR A 137 -0.36 6.00 -6.62
C TYR A 137 0.09 4.58 -6.29
N LEU A 138 -0.71 3.81 -5.55
CA LEU A 138 -0.36 2.43 -5.25
C LEU A 138 -0.42 1.56 -6.51
N ALA A 139 -1.36 1.83 -7.43
CA ALA A 139 -1.39 1.19 -8.75
C ALA A 139 -0.09 1.42 -9.54
N ALA A 140 0.39 2.66 -9.57
CA ALA A 140 1.64 3.00 -10.25
C ALA A 140 2.85 2.37 -9.55
N ILE A 141 2.91 2.41 -8.21
CA ILE A 141 3.96 1.77 -7.42
C ILE A 141 4.00 0.26 -7.70
N PHE A 142 2.84 -0.42 -7.64
CA PHE A 142 2.77 -1.86 -7.92
C PHE A 142 3.11 -2.19 -9.36
N THR A 143 2.80 -1.32 -10.32
CA THR A 143 3.21 -1.51 -11.70
C THR A 143 4.74 -1.48 -11.83
N VAL A 144 5.39 -0.54 -11.16
CA VAL A 144 6.87 -0.46 -11.16
C VAL A 144 7.49 -1.64 -10.42
N VAL A 145 6.93 -2.06 -9.29
CA VAL A 145 7.40 -3.25 -8.55
C VAL A 145 7.20 -4.51 -9.37
N TRP A 146 6.04 -4.69 -10.01
CA TRP A 146 5.77 -5.81 -10.91
C TRP A 146 6.77 -5.84 -12.07
N TYR A 147 7.05 -4.68 -12.68
CA TYR A 147 8.07 -4.56 -13.71
C TYR A 147 9.45 -4.99 -13.18
N LEU A 148 9.87 -4.45 -12.03
CA LEU A 148 11.14 -4.82 -11.41
C LEU A 148 11.24 -6.33 -11.15
N THR A 149 10.13 -6.99 -10.77
CA THR A 149 10.07 -8.42 -10.47
C THR A 149 10.05 -9.33 -11.70
N THR A 150 9.54 -8.86 -12.83
CA THR A 150 9.26 -9.72 -14.00
C THR A 150 10.14 -9.42 -15.21
N ALA A 151 10.68 -8.21 -15.33
CA ALA A 151 11.52 -7.83 -16.45
C ALA A 151 12.94 -8.37 -16.30
N ASP A 152 13.51 -8.79 -17.43
CA ASP A 152 14.93 -9.13 -17.56
C ASP A 152 15.78 -7.85 -17.64
N GLY A 153 17.03 -7.91 -17.18
CA GLY A 153 18.00 -6.82 -17.27
C GLY A 153 17.85 -5.71 -16.20
N VAL A 154 17.04 -5.96 -15.18
CA VAL A 154 16.84 -5.06 -14.01
C VAL A 154 17.10 -5.75 -12.67
N GLU A 155 17.84 -6.86 -12.69
CA GLU A 155 18.10 -7.73 -11.53
C GLU A 155 18.78 -6.96 -10.39
N ASN A 156 19.78 -6.13 -10.70
CA ASN A 156 20.46 -5.32 -9.67
C ASN A 156 19.52 -4.31 -9.00
N ALA A 157 18.58 -3.73 -9.75
CA ALA A 157 17.58 -2.80 -9.20
C ALA A 157 16.55 -3.54 -8.34
N ARG A 158 16.10 -4.72 -8.79
CA ARG A 158 15.23 -5.62 -8.01
C ARG A 158 15.90 -6.01 -6.69
N THR A 159 17.13 -6.49 -6.75
CA THR A 159 17.91 -6.90 -5.57
C THR A 159 18.17 -5.73 -4.64
N PHE A 160 18.45 -4.52 -5.15
CA PHE A 160 18.58 -3.34 -4.31
C PHE A 160 17.31 -3.04 -3.50
N VAL A 161 16.12 -3.10 -4.12
CA VAL A 161 14.84 -2.88 -3.42
C VAL A 161 14.63 -3.94 -2.33
N ILE A 162 14.92 -5.21 -2.62
CA ILE A 162 14.83 -6.31 -1.64
C ILE A 162 15.82 -6.09 -0.50
N ASN A 163 17.09 -5.82 -0.80
CA ASN A 163 18.14 -5.61 0.20
C ASN A 163 17.82 -4.41 1.11
N LEU A 164 17.26 -3.34 0.55
CA LEU A 164 16.81 -2.18 1.33
C LEU A 164 15.69 -2.56 2.32
N GLN A 165 14.71 -3.37 1.89
CA GLN A 165 13.63 -3.85 2.75
C GLN A 165 14.14 -4.78 3.85
N VAL A 166 15.02 -5.73 3.50
CA VAL A 166 15.61 -6.68 4.46
C VAL A 166 16.48 -5.94 5.48
N GLU A 167 17.34 -5.02 5.03
CA GLU A 167 18.17 -4.22 5.93
C GLU A 167 17.31 -3.33 6.85
N PHE A 168 16.22 -2.74 6.35
CA PHE A 168 15.27 -2.02 7.19
C PHE A 168 14.72 -2.88 8.32
N ILE A 169 14.30 -4.12 8.03
CA ILE A 169 13.79 -5.06 9.04
C ILE A 169 14.88 -5.36 10.08
N TYR A 170 16.09 -5.73 9.64
CA TYR A 170 17.20 -6.01 10.55
C TYR A 170 17.61 -4.81 11.40
N ARG A 171 17.51 -3.58 10.88
CA ARG A 171 17.75 -2.36 11.67
C ARG A 171 16.76 -2.19 12.80
N VAL A 172 15.50 -2.54 12.60
CA VAL A 172 14.48 -2.52 13.66
C VAL A 172 14.75 -3.62 14.70
N ILE A 173 15.15 -4.82 14.27
CA ILE A 173 15.58 -5.91 15.16
C ILE A 173 16.74 -5.46 16.04
N ASP A 174 17.79 -4.90 15.41
CA ASP A 174 19.00 -4.43 16.10
C ASP A 174 18.65 -3.33 17.12
N LEU A 175 17.76 -2.39 16.75
CA LEU A 175 17.30 -1.31 17.63
C LEU A 175 16.57 -1.84 18.88
N LEU A 176 15.83 -2.93 18.74
CA LEU A 176 15.13 -3.59 19.85
C LEU A 176 16.03 -4.56 20.62
N GLY A 177 17.23 -4.86 20.12
CA GLY A 177 18.12 -5.89 20.69
C GLY A 177 17.52 -7.30 20.62
N ALA A 178 16.61 -7.56 19.69
CA ALA A 178 15.96 -8.86 19.55
C ALA A 178 16.94 -9.87 18.91
N GLY A 179 17.22 -10.98 19.59
CA GLY A 179 18.11 -12.05 19.09
C GLY A 179 17.46 -12.95 18.03
N ILE A 180 16.68 -12.38 17.12
CA ILE A 180 15.86 -13.10 16.13
C ILE A 180 16.51 -12.99 14.75
N SER A 181 16.56 -14.10 14.02
CA SER A 181 16.90 -14.13 12.60
C SER A 181 15.68 -14.56 11.79
N PHE A 182 15.37 -13.85 10.70
CA PHE A 182 14.36 -14.30 9.75
C PHE A 182 14.95 -15.29 8.75
N GLY A 183 14.09 -16.02 8.03
CA GLY A 183 14.51 -16.96 6.98
C GLY A 183 15.24 -16.34 5.79
N VAL A 184 15.37 -15.00 5.76
CA VAL A 184 16.15 -14.25 4.77
C VAL A 184 17.41 -13.72 5.44
N ALA A 185 18.57 -14.10 4.89
CA ALA A 185 19.87 -13.64 5.38
C ALA A 185 20.03 -12.12 5.21
N ARG A 186 20.82 -11.51 6.10
CA ARG A 186 21.16 -10.09 5.98
C ARG A 186 21.98 -9.86 4.70
N PRO A 187 21.67 -8.82 3.90
CA PRO A 187 22.45 -8.54 2.71
C PRO A 187 23.86 -8.08 3.09
N GLU A 188 24.88 -8.63 2.45
CA GLU A 188 26.28 -8.17 2.62
C GLU A 188 26.48 -6.75 2.08
N THR A 189 25.77 -6.41 0.99
CA THR A 189 25.80 -5.09 0.36
C THR A 189 24.39 -4.66 -0.05
N LEU A 190 24.08 -3.37 0.08
CA LEU A 190 22.79 -2.83 -0.36
C LEU A 190 22.70 -2.78 -1.89
N VAL A 191 23.77 -2.32 -2.53
CA VAL A 191 23.87 -2.18 -3.99
C VAL A 191 24.87 -3.25 -4.47
N PRO A 192 24.39 -4.39 -5.00
CA PRO A 192 25.27 -5.51 -5.34
C PRO A 192 26.18 -5.20 -6.54
N ALA A 193 25.73 -4.33 -7.45
CA ALA A 193 26.47 -3.85 -8.61
C ALA A 193 25.78 -2.60 -9.20
N GLY A 194 26.37 -2.02 -10.25
CA GLY A 194 25.77 -0.90 -10.99
C GLY A 194 24.40 -1.26 -11.58
N PHE A 195 23.50 -0.27 -11.65
CA PHE A 195 22.20 -0.43 -12.27
C PHE A 195 22.30 -0.28 -13.79
N SER A 196 21.51 -1.06 -14.53
CA SER A 196 21.21 -0.73 -15.93
C SER A 196 20.48 0.61 -15.98
N GLU A 197 20.53 1.32 -17.12
CA GLU A 197 19.81 2.60 -17.27
C GLU A 197 18.32 2.44 -16.96
N VAL A 198 17.71 1.38 -17.51
CA VAL A 198 16.30 1.05 -17.31
C VAL A 198 16.00 0.73 -15.85
N GLY A 199 16.86 -0.04 -15.18
CA GLY A 199 16.75 -0.30 -13.74
C GLY A 199 16.84 0.98 -12.92
N GLY A 200 17.76 1.89 -13.27
CA GLY A 200 17.88 3.20 -12.66
C GLY A 200 16.60 4.05 -12.83
N TYR A 201 16.03 4.09 -14.03
CA TYR A 201 14.76 4.80 -14.26
C TYR A 201 13.60 4.21 -13.47
N ALA A 202 13.51 2.88 -13.35
CA ALA A 202 12.49 2.24 -12.53
C ALA A 202 12.61 2.62 -11.05
N LEU A 203 13.84 2.67 -10.50
CA LEU A 203 14.09 3.12 -9.13
C LEU A 203 13.71 4.60 -8.91
N VAL A 204 14.07 5.47 -9.86
CA VAL A 204 13.68 6.90 -9.80
C VAL A 204 12.17 7.06 -9.86
N ALA A 205 11.50 6.32 -10.77
CA ALA A 205 10.05 6.34 -10.87
C ALA A 205 9.39 5.88 -9.56
N LEU A 206 9.90 4.81 -8.94
CA LEU A 206 9.43 4.32 -7.65
C LEU A 206 9.58 5.38 -6.55
N ALA A 207 10.75 6.03 -6.46
CA ALA A 207 11.00 7.10 -5.49
C ALA A 207 10.04 8.29 -5.69
N VAL A 208 9.86 8.75 -6.93
CA VAL A 208 8.92 9.84 -7.25
C VAL A 208 7.49 9.47 -6.88
N LEU A 209 7.05 8.24 -7.21
CA LEU A 209 5.70 7.78 -6.89
C LEU A 209 5.45 7.70 -5.38
N LEU A 210 6.45 7.27 -4.59
CA LEU A 210 6.37 7.28 -3.12
C LEU A 210 6.24 8.71 -2.58
N LEU A 211 7.01 9.67 -3.09
CA LEU A 211 6.89 11.07 -2.70
C LEU A 211 5.53 11.65 -3.06
N TYR A 212 5.01 11.34 -4.25
CA TYR A 212 3.68 11.76 -4.68
C TYR A 212 2.57 11.12 -3.84
N TYR A 213 2.72 9.85 -3.46
CA TYR A 213 1.79 9.19 -2.54
C TYR A 213 1.73 9.91 -1.20
N LEU A 214 2.88 10.18 -0.58
CA LEU A 214 2.96 10.93 0.69
C LEU A 214 2.38 12.34 0.53
N TYR A 215 2.72 13.04 -0.55
CA TYR A 215 2.18 14.37 -0.83
C TYR A 215 0.65 14.34 -0.99
N SER A 216 0.10 13.31 -1.64
CA SER A 216 -1.33 13.11 -1.78
C SER A 216 -2.02 12.90 -0.44
N LEU A 217 -1.42 12.11 0.47
CA LEU A 217 -1.93 11.92 1.83
C LEU A 217 -1.91 13.23 2.61
N TYR A 218 -0.79 13.95 2.59
CA TYR A 218 -0.65 15.27 3.20
C TYR A 218 -1.73 16.24 2.72
N LEU A 219 -1.95 16.29 1.41
CA LEU A 219 -2.91 17.18 0.79
C LEU A 219 -4.35 16.74 1.10
N GLY A 220 -4.64 15.45 1.08
CA GLY A 220 -5.94 14.89 1.48
C GLY A 220 -6.29 15.25 2.92
N THR A 221 -5.33 15.13 3.84
CA THR A 221 -5.49 15.58 5.23
C THR A 221 -5.82 17.07 5.27
N ARG A 222 -5.02 17.92 4.63
CA ARG A 222 -5.22 19.37 4.70
C ARG A 222 -6.50 19.85 4.04
N LEU A 223 -6.89 19.28 2.90
CA LEU A 223 -8.06 19.75 2.14
C LEU A 223 -9.37 19.16 2.64
N ASN A 224 -9.38 17.94 3.19
CA ASN A 224 -10.61 17.30 3.65
C ASN A 224 -10.90 17.55 5.13
N HIS A 225 -9.86 17.83 5.91
CA HIS A 225 -9.97 18.05 7.35
C HIS A 225 -9.70 19.52 7.76
N ASP A 226 -9.42 20.41 6.79
CA ASP A 226 -8.88 21.78 7.01
C ASP A 226 -7.70 21.81 7.98
N ALA A 227 -6.92 20.73 7.99
CA ALA A 227 -5.77 20.60 8.84
C ALA A 227 -4.66 21.60 8.42
N GLY A 228 -3.90 22.08 9.39
CA GLY A 228 -2.72 22.89 9.16
C GLY A 228 -1.56 22.08 8.55
N ARG A 229 -0.43 22.76 8.35
CA ARG A 229 0.78 22.11 7.83
C ARG A 229 1.34 21.11 8.85
N PHE A 230 1.29 21.48 10.13
CA PHE A 230 1.81 20.67 11.23
C PHE A 230 1.09 19.32 11.32
N GLU A 231 -0.25 19.34 11.32
CA GLU A 231 -1.05 18.12 11.43
C GLU A 231 -0.94 17.26 10.17
N GLY A 232 -0.79 17.89 9.00
CA GLY A 232 -0.42 17.20 7.77
C GLY A 232 0.89 16.41 7.93
N VAL A 233 1.93 17.01 8.52
CA VAL A 233 3.21 16.33 8.78
C VAL A 233 3.07 15.23 9.82
N VAL A 234 2.31 15.46 10.90
CA VAL A 234 2.04 14.43 11.92
C VAL A 234 1.38 13.20 11.29
N VAL A 235 0.40 13.40 10.42
CA VAL A 235 -0.23 12.29 9.67
C VAL A 235 0.79 11.52 8.83
N LEU A 236 1.70 12.21 8.13
CA LEU A 236 2.76 11.54 7.37
C LEU A 236 3.70 10.74 8.27
N LEU A 237 4.10 11.28 9.42
CA LEU A 237 4.94 10.57 10.38
C LEU A 237 4.26 9.29 10.88
N VAL A 238 2.95 9.36 11.16
CA VAL A 238 2.18 8.17 11.53
C VAL A 238 2.20 7.13 10.42
N VAL A 239 1.93 7.51 9.16
CA VAL A 239 1.96 6.57 8.03
C VAL A 239 3.35 5.96 7.83
N LEU A 240 4.41 6.78 7.92
CA LEU A 240 5.80 6.33 7.81
C LEU A 240 6.23 5.45 8.99
N SER A 241 5.57 5.56 10.14
CA SER A 241 5.81 4.69 11.30
C SER A 241 5.14 3.31 11.18
N LEU A 242 4.12 3.15 10.32
CA LEU A 242 3.39 1.88 10.20
C LEU A 242 4.27 0.68 9.82
N PRO A 243 5.22 0.78 8.86
CA PRO A 243 6.15 -0.32 8.59
C PRO A 243 7.02 -0.68 9.80
N VAL A 244 7.44 0.31 10.59
CA VAL A 244 8.21 0.05 11.82
C VAL A 244 7.34 -0.68 12.85
N LEU A 245 6.12 -0.20 13.07
CA LEU A 245 5.16 -0.83 13.99
C LEU A 245 4.79 -2.24 13.56
N TYR A 246 4.69 -2.49 12.25
CA TYR A 246 4.48 -3.84 11.72
C TYR A 246 5.63 -4.76 12.11
N VAL A 247 6.90 -4.36 11.86
CA VAL A 247 8.07 -5.17 12.22
C VAL A 247 8.16 -5.39 13.74
N VAL A 248 7.95 -4.34 14.54
CA VAL A 248 7.92 -4.43 16.01
C VAL A 248 6.85 -5.41 16.47
N GLY A 249 5.64 -5.32 15.92
CA GLY A 249 4.54 -6.22 16.24
C GLY A 249 4.84 -7.67 15.86
N SER A 250 5.43 -7.90 14.68
CA SER A 250 5.88 -9.23 14.25
C SER A 250 6.91 -9.82 15.21
N ILE A 251 7.93 -9.04 15.61
CA ILE A 251 8.93 -9.46 16.59
C ILE A 251 8.26 -9.83 17.92
N ALA A 252 7.37 -8.98 18.43
CA ALA A 252 6.68 -9.21 19.69
C ALA A 252 5.86 -10.51 19.67
N ILE A 253 5.15 -10.79 18.58
CA ILE A 253 4.40 -12.04 18.41
C ILE A 253 5.35 -13.24 18.41
N THR A 254 6.46 -13.17 17.67
CA THR A 254 7.45 -14.26 17.61
C THR A 254 8.10 -14.54 18.96
N MET A 255 8.30 -13.53 19.82
CA MET A 255 8.88 -13.71 21.15
C MET A 255 7.91 -14.32 22.18
N ILE A 256 6.60 -14.26 21.92
CA ILE A 256 5.56 -14.82 22.81
C ILE A 256 5.27 -16.29 22.49
N GLN A 257 5.55 -16.72 21.26
CA GLN A 257 5.43 -18.11 20.80
C GLN A 257 6.64 -18.94 21.22
#